data_AF-X0V1I2-F1
#
_entry.id   AF-X0V1I2-F1
#
_cell.length_a   1.000
_cell.length_b   1.000
_cell.length_c   1.000
_cell.angle_alpha   90.00
_cell.angle_beta   90.00
_cell.angle_gamma   90.00
#
_symmetry.space_group_name_H-M   'P 1'
#
loop_
_entity.id
_entity.type
_entity.pdbx_description
1 polymer ?
#
loop_
_entity_poly.entity_id
_entity_poly.type
_entity_poly.pdbx_seq_one_letter_code
_entity_poly.pdbx_strand_id
1 'polypeptide(L)'
;LASRMEGLAEPGTVYVTDETFKLTEGLFRFEALGEKQIKGKEAPVKAYRVIAPSTRRTRFDVSAERGLTPFLGRERELELLIDGLDRAKSGRGQAFSIMGEAGVGKSRLLYEFRKAIANEDITFIEGRCLSYSTNVAYHPVIDLLKATFDIRDADNDDRIKEKVKTGLKGIEVDEASTLPFILELLSVKDSGIDALNLSPEARKDKTLEALKKIMLKASEMRPLVMAVEDLHWVDKSSEEAFRDMLDAISGAQLLLIFTYRPEFVHTWG
;
A
#
# COMPACT_ATOMS: atom_id res chain seq x y z
N LEU A 1 -30.30 -15.12 12.12
CA LEU A 1 -29.47 -14.49 13.17
C LEU A 1 -29.14 -13.04 12.81
N ALA A 2 -28.64 -12.78 11.60
CA ALA A 2 -28.34 -11.43 11.09
C ALA A 2 -29.46 -10.40 11.29
N SER A 3 -30.70 -10.67 10.84
CA SER A 3 -31.85 -9.77 11.04
C SER A 3 -32.17 -9.46 12.51
N ARG A 4 -31.82 -10.37 13.44
CA ARG A 4 -32.00 -10.12 14.89
C ARG A 4 -30.85 -9.30 15.48
N MET A 5 -29.65 -9.40 14.91
CA MET A 5 -28.52 -8.53 15.26
C MET A 5 -28.74 -7.11 14.75
N GLU A 6 -29.30 -6.96 13.55
CA GLU A 6 -29.71 -5.67 12.98
C GLU A 6 -30.72 -4.95 13.89
N GLY A 7 -31.74 -5.65 14.38
CA GLY A 7 -32.72 -5.07 15.30
C GLY A 7 -32.16 -4.64 16.67
N LEU A 8 -30.93 -5.03 17.01
CA LEU A 8 -30.22 -4.59 18.22
C LEU A 8 -29.20 -3.47 17.93
N ALA A 9 -28.88 -3.24 16.65
CA ALA A 9 -27.89 -2.26 16.26
C ALA A 9 -28.47 -0.85 16.32
N GLU A 10 -27.66 0.10 16.76
CA GLU A 10 -28.00 1.52 16.67
C GLU A 10 -28.00 1.96 15.19
N PRO A 11 -28.87 2.92 14.80
CA PRO A 11 -28.88 3.45 13.44
C PRO A 11 -27.49 3.90 12.99
N GLY A 12 -27.07 3.46 11.79
CA GLY A 12 -25.76 3.78 11.23
C GLY A 12 -24.60 2.93 11.76
N THR A 13 -24.87 1.92 12.59
CA THR A 13 -23.83 0.99 13.09
C THR A 13 -24.01 -0.42 12.53
N VAL A 14 -22.91 -1.19 12.52
CA VAL A 14 -22.92 -2.60 12.09
C VAL A 14 -22.50 -3.47 13.25
N TYR A 15 -23.37 -4.37 13.69
CA TYR A 15 -23.07 -5.32 14.76
C TYR A 15 -22.79 -6.71 14.18
N VAL A 16 -21.78 -7.39 14.72
CA VAL A 16 -21.38 -8.74 14.31
C VAL A 16 -21.32 -9.69 15.51
N THR A 17 -21.50 -10.98 15.26
CA THR A 17 -21.36 -12.04 16.27
C THR A 17 -19.90 -12.47 16.42
N ASP A 18 -19.59 -13.25 17.46
CA ASP A 18 -18.25 -13.83 17.68
C ASP A 18 -17.68 -14.59 16.48
N GLU A 19 -18.52 -15.36 15.77
CA GLU A 19 -18.11 -16.10 14.57
C GLU A 19 -17.67 -15.15 13.45
N THR A 20 -18.48 -14.13 13.16
CA THR A 20 -18.14 -13.13 12.15
C THR A 20 -16.96 -12.28 12.58
N PHE A 21 -16.86 -11.93 13.87
CA PHE A 21 -15.70 -11.27 14.44
C PHE A 21 -14.44 -12.08 14.16
N LYS A 22 -14.37 -13.36 14.54
CA LYS A 22 -13.20 -14.23 14.28
C LYS A 22 -12.84 -14.36 12.79
N LEU A 23 -13.83 -14.33 11.90
CA LEU A 23 -13.59 -14.37 10.45
C LEU A 23 -13.07 -13.05 9.87
N THR A 24 -13.37 -11.93 10.54
CA THR A 24 -13.04 -10.57 10.07
C THR A 24 -12.09 -9.83 10.99
N GLU A 25 -11.60 -10.49 12.04
CA GLU A 25 -10.61 -10.02 12.99
C GLU A 25 -9.33 -9.65 12.22
N GLY A 26 -8.88 -8.41 12.39
CA GLY A 26 -7.76 -7.84 11.64
C GLY A 26 -8.17 -7.07 10.38
N LEU A 27 -9.36 -7.30 9.80
CA LEU A 27 -9.87 -6.53 8.64
C LEU A 27 -10.63 -5.28 9.06
N PHE A 28 -11.19 -5.28 10.26
CA PHE A 28 -11.91 -4.14 10.84
C PHE A 28 -11.48 -3.94 12.29
N ARG A 29 -11.61 -2.70 12.76
CA ARG A 29 -11.55 -2.37 14.18
C ARG A 29 -12.93 -2.61 14.77
N PHE A 30 -12.96 -3.31 15.90
CA PHE A 30 -14.17 -3.64 16.60
C PHE A 30 -14.16 -3.06 18.00
N GLU A 31 -15.35 -2.76 18.49
CA GLU A 31 -15.60 -2.52 19.90
C GLU A 31 -16.45 -3.66 20.45
N ALA A 32 -16.05 -4.21 21.60
CA ALA A 32 -16.81 -5.26 22.24
C ALA A 32 -18.06 -4.68 22.92
N LEU A 33 -19.23 -5.21 22.58
CA LEU A 33 -20.51 -4.82 23.18
C LEU A 33 -20.97 -5.79 24.29
N GLY A 34 -20.12 -6.77 24.62
CA GLY A 34 -20.42 -7.83 25.57
C GLY A 34 -21.37 -8.90 25.03
N GLU A 35 -21.97 -9.64 25.95
CA GLU A 35 -22.94 -10.68 25.62
C GLU A 35 -24.35 -10.09 25.50
N LYS A 36 -25.05 -10.44 24.42
CA LYS A 36 -26.43 -10.01 24.15
C LYS A 36 -27.34 -11.23 24.08
N GLN A 37 -28.46 -11.18 24.79
CA GLN A 37 -29.49 -12.20 24.65
C GLN A 37 -30.22 -12.00 23.33
N ILE A 38 -30.10 -12.96 22.41
CA ILE A 38 -30.77 -12.90 21.12
C ILE A 38 -31.98 -13.82 21.16
N LYS A 39 -33.15 -13.28 20.79
CA LYS A 39 -34.40 -14.05 20.72
C LYS A 39 -34.17 -15.32 19.89
N GLY A 40 -34.50 -16.49 20.44
CA GLY A 40 -34.35 -17.80 19.78
C GLY A 40 -32.93 -18.40 19.85
N LYS A 41 -32.06 -17.88 20.72
CA LYS A 41 -30.84 -18.56 21.17
C LYS A 41 -30.95 -18.78 22.68
N GLU A 42 -30.59 -19.99 23.13
CA GLU A 42 -30.61 -20.34 24.56
C GLU A 42 -29.48 -19.63 25.30
N ALA A 43 -28.26 -19.65 24.75
CA ALA A 43 -27.12 -18.95 25.30
C ALA A 43 -27.01 -17.50 24.77
N PRO A 44 -26.54 -16.55 25.60
CA PRO A 44 -26.13 -15.23 25.16
C PRO A 44 -25.06 -15.31 24.06
N VAL A 45 -25.07 -14.34 23.14
CA VAL A 45 -24.10 -14.28 22.04
C VAL A 45 -23.24 -13.04 22.21
N LYS A 46 -21.91 -13.19 22.13
CA LYS A 46 -21.00 -12.05 22.11
C LYS A 46 -21.23 -11.22 20.86
N ALA A 47 -21.42 -9.92 21.07
CA ALA A 47 -21.66 -8.95 20.01
C ALA A 47 -20.52 -7.92 19.96
N TYR A 48 -20.20 -7.48 18.74
CA TYR A 48 -19.15 -6.51 18.47
C TYR A 48 -19.69 -5.45 17.51
N ARG A 49 -19.36 -4.18 17.76
CA ARG A 49 -19.63 -3.08 16.82
C ARG A 49 -18.44 -2.92 15.89
N VAL A 50 -18.68 -2.92 14.58
CA VAL A 50 -17.68 -2.52 13.58
C VAL A 50 -17.50 -1.02 13.67
N ILE A 51 -16.27 -0.57 13.94
CA ILE A 51 -15.94 0.86 14.06
C ILE A 51 -15.45 1.41 12.73
N ALA A 52 -14.47 0.75 12.12
CA ALA A 52 -13.87 1.18 10.87
C ALA A 52 -13.12 0.02 10.20
N PRO A 53 -12.88 0.05 8.87
CA PRO A 53 -11.91 -0.81 8.22
C PRO A 53 -10.52 -0.68 8.86
N SER A 54 -9.80 -1.79 8.94
CA SER A 54 -8.38 -1.78 9.24
C SER A 54 -7.65 -1.28 8.00
N THR A 55 -7.07 -0.09 8.07
CA THR A 55 -6.41 0.57 6.93
C THR A 55 -5.07 -0.07 6.53
N ARG A 56 -4.53 -0.98 7.35
CA ARG A 56 -3.18 -1.54 7.17
C ARG A 56 -3.13 -3.05 6.88
N ARG A 57 -4.24 -3.78 7.02
CA ARG A 57 -4.26 -5.25 6.94
C ARG A 57 -5.26 -5.74 5.89
N THR A 58 -4.79 -6.56 4.97
CA THR A 58 -5.62 -7.27 3.98
C THR A 58 -6.09 -8.63 4.50
N ARG A 59 -7.03 -9.24 3.76
CA ARG A 59 -7.40 -10.66 3.94
C ARG A 59 -6.20 -11.59 3.83
N PHE A 60 -5.25 -11.25 2.97
CA PHE A 60 -4.04 -12.03 2.81
C PHE A 60 -3.16 -11.93 4.06
N ASP A 61 -2.93 -10.73 4.61
CA ASP A 61 -2.12 -10.55 5.82
C ASP A 61 -2.67 -11.35 7.01
N VAL A 62 -3.99 -11.31 7.22
CA VAL A 62 -4.65 -12.09 8.28
C VAL A 62 -4.49 -13.59 8.07
N SER A 63 -4.55 -14.04 6.81
CA SER A 63 -4.33 -15.45 6.47
C SER A 63 -2.88 -15.86 6.68
N ALA A 64 -1.92 -14.98 6.37
CA ALA A 64 -0.51 -15.21 6.55
C ALA A 64 -0.13 -15.39 8.02
N GLU A 65 -0.72 -14.59 8.93
CA GLU A 65 -0.53 -14.72 10.38
C GLU A 65 -1.03 -16.06 10.94
N ARG A 66 -2.06 -16.67 10.31
CA ARG A 66 -2.66 -17.94 10.73
C ARG A 66 -1.94 -19.18 10.20
N GLY A 67 -0.90 -18.99 9.38
CA GLY A 67 -0.21 -20.06 8.70
C GLY A 67 -0.82 -20.33 7.32
N LEU A 68 0.05 -20.39 6.32
CA LEU A 68 -0.33 -20.58 4.93
C LEU A 68 -0.15 -22.03 4.50
N THR A 69 -0.98 -22.49 3.56
CA THR A 69 -0.78 -23.78 2.88
C THR A 69 0.54 -23.78 2.09
N PRO A 70 1.09 -24.98 1.75
CA PRO A 70 2.25 -25.07 0.87
C PRO A 70 2.07 -24.29 -0.43
N PHE A 71 3.13 -23.63 -0.88
CA PHE A 71 3.17 -22.94 -2.16
C PHE A 71 3.58 -23.95 -3.25
N LEU A 72 2.74 -24.14 -4.27
CA LEU A 72 2.92 -25.16 -5.31
C LEU A 72 2.53 -24.60 -6.68
N GLY A 73 3.25 -25.00 -7.73
CA GLY A 73 2.86 -24.80 -9.14
C GLY A 73 3.08 -23.38 -9.66
N ARG A 74 3.96 -22.62 -9.01
CA ARG A 74 4.31 -21.21 -9.32
C ARG A 74 5.82 -20.96 -9.26
N GLU A 75 6.60 -22.04 -9.30
CA GLU A 75 8.05 -22.00 -9.15
C GLU A 75 8.69 -21.17 -10.27
N ARG A 76 8.18 -21.31 -11.50
CA ARG A 76 8.65 -20.56 -12.67
C ARG A 76 8.37 -19.05 -12.54
N GLU A 77 7.17 -18.66 -12.11
CA GLU A 77 6.86 -17.24 -11.91
C GLU A 77 7.69 -16.62 -10.80
N LEU A 78 7.98 -17.37 -9.74
CA LEU A 78 8.87 -16.94 -8.66
C LEU A 78 10.32 -16.77 -9.17
N GLU A 79 10.84 -17.74 -9.92
CA GLU A 79 12.15 -17.66 -10.58
C GLU A 79 12.27 -16.43 -11.48
N LEU A 80 11.23 -16.12 -12.27
CA LEU A 80 11.22 -14.93 -13.14
C LEU A 80 11.36 -13.62 -12.35
N LEU A 81 10.71 -13.51 -11.18
CA LEU A 81 10.85 -12.34 -10.31
C LEU A 81 12.24 -12.24 -9.68
N ILE A 82 12.82 -13.37 -9.28
CA ILE A 82 14.18 -13.45 -8.73
C ILE A 82 15.21 -13.05 -9.79
N ASP A 83 15.14 -13.64 -10.99
CA ASP A 83 16.00 -13.27 -12.12
C ASP A 83 15.84 -11.79 -12.51
N GLY A 84 14.62 -11.27 -12.40
CA GLY A 84 14.31 -9.85 -12.56
C GLY A 84 15.04 -8.99 -11.53
N LEU A 85 14.99 -9.37 -10.26
CA LEU A 85 15.71 -8.68 -9.19
C LEU A 85 17.22 -8.67 -9.44
N ASP A 86 17.80 -9.79 -9.88
CA ASP A 86 19.24 -9.86 -10.14
C ASP A 86 19.66 -8.95 -11.30
N ARG A 87 18.82 -8.84 -12.34
CA ARG A 87 19.03 -7.83 -13.40
C ARG A 87 18.91 -6.41 -12.86
N ALA A 88 17.89 -6.12 -12.04
CA ALA A 88 17.71 -4.82 -11.42
C ALA A 88 18.94 -4.42 -10.57
N LYS A 89 19.46 -5.33 -9.73
CA LYS A 89 20.69 -5.11 -8.94
C LYS A 89 21.89 -4.71 -9.81
N SER A 90 21.96 -5.20 -11.04
CA SER A 90 23.00 -4.83 -12.01
C SER A 90 22.79 -3.47 -12.72
N GLY A 91 21.83 -2.65 -12.26
CA GLY A 91 21.47 -1.37 -12.89
C GLY A 91 20.56 -1.52 -14.12
N ARG A 92 20.02 -2.71 -14.37
CA ARG A 92 19.04 -2.93 -15.45
C ARG A 92 17.65 -2.92 -14.85
N GLY A 93 17.12 -1.74 -14.56
CA GLY A 93 15.78 -1.59 -13.98
C GLY A 93 14.75 -2.47 -14.69
N GLN A 94 13.89 -3.12 -13.90
CA GLN A 94 12.90 -4.09 -14.36
C GLN A 94 11.51 -3.67 -13.91
N ALA A 95 10.51 -4.05 -14.71
CA ALA A 95 9.11 -3.94 -14.34
C ALA A 95 8.40 -5.25 -14.65
N PHE A 96 7.57 -5.73 -13.73
CA PHE A 96 6.76 -6.93 -13.88
C PHE A 96 5.29 -6.64 -13.60
N SER A 97 4.42 -7.23 -14.41
CA SER A 97 2.98 -7.21 -14.21
C SER A 97 2.49 -8.62 -13.90
N ILE A 98 1.89 -8.80 -12.72
CA ILE A 98 1.25 -10.05 -12.30
C ILE A 98 -0.26 -9.89 -12.52
N MET A 99 -0.73 -10.39 -13.66
CA MET A 99 -2.14 -10.33 -14.05
C MET A 99 -2.86 -11.62 -13.67
N GLY A 100 -4.08 -11.50 -13.13
CA GLY A 100 -4.94 -12.64 -12.91
C GLY A 100 -6.19 -12.32 -12.10
N GLU A 101 -7.15 -13.25 -12.11
CA GLU A 101 -8.42 -13.10 -11.40
C GLU A 101 -8.27 -12.94 -9.88
N ALA A 102 -9.33 -12.51 -9.21
CA ALA A 102 -9.35 -12.48 -7.75
C ALA A 102 -9.15 -13.90 -7.18
N GLY A 103 -8.26 -14.04 -6.19
CA GLY A 103 -8.03 -15.31 -5.49
C GLY A 103 -7.06 -16.30 -6.18
N VAL A 104 -6.54 -16.02 -7.38
CA VAL A 104 -5.59 -16.92 -8.09
C VAL A 104 -4.17 -16.95 -7.51
N GLY A 105 -3.92 -16.22 -6.42
CA GLY A 105 -2.66 -16.23 -5.69
C GLY A 105 -1.65 -15.14 -6.04
N LYS A 106 -2.06 -14.00 -6.63
CA LYS A 106 -1.16 -12.87 -6.94
C LYS A 106 -0.40 -12.37 -5.69
N SER A 107 -1.11 -12.03 -4.63
CA SER A 107 -0.52 -11.61 -3.35
C SER A 107 0.30 -12.72 -2.70
N ARG A 108 -0.06 -14.00 -2.92
CA ARG A 108 0.73 -15.14 -2.44
C ARG A 108 2.07 -15.23 -3.15
N LEU A 109 2.11 -15.02 -4.47
CA LEU A 109 3.35 -15.00 -5.23
C LEU A 109 4.27 -13.86 -4.76
N LEU A 110 3.73 -12.65 -4.57
CA LEU A 110 4.50 -11.52 -4.01
C LEU A 110 5.03 -11.82 -2.60
N TYR A 111 4.22 -12.45 -1.75
CA TYR A 111 4.64 -12.86 -0.42
C TYR A 111 5.80 -13.85 -0.45
N GLU A 112 5.72 -14.89 -1.30
CA GLU A 112 6.81 -15.87 -1.43
C GLU A 112 8.07 -15.24 -2.04
N PHE A 113 7.91 -14.32 -2.98
CA PHE A 113 9.02 -13.54 -3.51
C PHE A 113 9.71 -12.71 -2.42
N ARG A 114 8.94 -11.94 -1.64
CA ARG A 114 9.47 -11.17 -0.50
C ARG A 114 10.16 -12.07 0.53
N LYS A 115 9.62 -13.26 0.78
CA LYS A 115 10.23 -14.24 1.68
C LYS A 115 11.54 -14.81 1.12
N ALA A 116 11.59 -15.11 -0.17
CA ALA A 116 12.79 -15.66 -0.83
C ALA A 116 13.97 -14.68 -0.77
N ILE A 117 13.70 -13.38 -0.83
CA ILE A 117 14.71 -12.31 -0.85
C ILE A 117 14.94 -11.67 0.52
N ALA A 118 14.36 -12.20 1.61
CA ALA A 118 14.36 -11.56 2.92
C ALA A 118 15.76 -11.39 3.54
N ASN A 119 16.75 -12.18 3.10
CA ASN A 119 18.14 -12.11 3.56
C ASN A 119 19.04 -11.27 2.64
N GLU A 120 18.50 -10.72 1.55
CA GLU A 120 19.23 -9.84 0.63
C GLU A 120 19.27 -8.42 1.20
N ASP A 121 20.37 -7.68 0.95
CA ASP A 121 20.45 -6.26 1.31
C ASP A 121 19.70 -5.39 0.30
N ILE A 122 18.38 -5.45 0.37
CA ILE A 122 17.46 -4.72 -0.50
C ILE A 122 16.41 -3.98 0.32
N THR A 123 15.87 -2.92 -0.26
CA THR A 123 14.68 -2.25 0.28
C THR A 123 13.45 -2.81 -0.43
N PHE A 124 12.46 -3.29 0.33
CA PHE A 124 11.17 -3.74 -0.20
C PHE A 124 10.06 -2.84 0.35
N ILE A 125 9.40 -2.10 -0.53
CA ILE A 125 8.22 -1.29 -0.21
C ILE A 125 7.01 -1.79 -0.98
N GLU A 126 5.85 -1.74 -0.32
CA GLU A 126 4.60 -2.26 -0.85
C GLU A 126 3.49 -1.24 -0.64
N GLY A 127 2.83 -0.85 -1.72
CA GLY A 127 1.65 -0.01 -1.75
C GLY A 127 0.46 -0.82 -2.23
N ARG A 128 -0.75 -0.41 -1.85
CA ARG A 128 -1.97 -1.12 -2.24
C ARG A 128 -3.03 -0.13 -2.70
N CYS A 129 -3.69 -0.45 -3.80
CA CYS A 129 -4.85 0.29 -4.27
C CYS A 129 -6.11 -0.28 -3.61
N LEU A 130 -6.87 0.56 -2.90
CA LEU A 130 -8.06 0.13 -2.17
C LEU A 130 -9.31 0.48 -2.97
N SER A 131 -10.30 -0.42 -3.02
CA SER A 131 -11.51 -0.25 -3.83
C SER A 131 -12.34 0.98 -3.44
N TYR A 132 -12.21 1.43 -2.20
CA TYR A 132 -12.91 2.59 -1.66
C TYR A 132 -12.08 3.88 -1.71
N SER A 133 -10.83 3.82 -2.20
CA SER A 133 -9.94 4.98 -2.33
C SER A 133 -9.70 5.39 -3.78
N THR A 134 -10.48 4.87 -4.74
CA THR A 134 -10.34 5.16 -6.19
C THR A 134 -10.48 6.64 -6.54
N ASN A 135 -11.16 7.42 -5.69
CA ASN A 135 -11.35 8.87 -5.85
C ASN A 135 -10.40 9.72 -5.00
N VAL A 136 -9.49 9.10 -4.23
CA VAL A 136 -8.50 9.81 -3.42
C VAL A 136 -7.20 9.86 -4.22
N ALA A 137 -6.84 11.06 -4.68
CA ALA A 137 -5.64 11.25 -5.48
C ALA A 137 -4.40 10.77 -4.73
N TYR A 138 -3.51 10.07 -5.44
CA TYR A 138 -2.22 9.62 -4.92
C TYR A 138 -2.27 8.65 -3.74
N HIS A 139 -3.39 8.00 -3.45
CA HIS A 139 -3.52 7.14 -2.27
C HIS A 139 -2.42 6.06 -2.16
N PRO A 140 -2.18 5.17 -3.16
CA PRO A 140 -1.12 4.18 -3.08
C PRO A 140 0.28 4.80 -3.02
N VAL A 141 0.49 5.98 -3.62
CA VAL A 141 1.75 6.72 -3.55
C VAL A 141 2.00 7.24 -2.13
N ILE A 142 0.96 7.78 -1.47
CA ILE A 142 1.02 8.21 -0.08
C ILE A 142 1.37 7.03 0.84
N ASP A 143 0.79 5.85 0.61
CA ASP A 143 1.11 4.65 1.38
C ASP A 143 2.57 4.22 1.20
N LEU A 144 3.09 4.27 -0.03
CA LEU A 144 4.51 4.00 -0.32
C LEU A 144 5.44 5.00 0.37
N LEU A 145 5.11 6.29 0.36
CA LEU A 145 5.89 7.32 1.06
C LEU A 145 5.86 7.13 2.57
N LYS A 146 4.69 6.78 3.13
CA LYS A 146 4.58 6.48 4.56
C LYS A 146 5.44 5.29 4.94
N ALA A 147 5.46 4.23 4.13
CA ALA A 147 6.34 3.09 4.35
C ALA A 147 7.83 3.48 4.24
N THR A 148 8.18 4.27 3.23
CA THR A 148 9.56 4.73 2.99
C THR A 148 10.12 5.57 4.14
N PHE A 149 9.30 6.44 4.75
CA PHE A 149 9.72 7.35 5.81
C PHE A 149 9.31 6.90 7.23
N ASP A 150 8.87 5.64 7.41
CA ASP A 150 8.30 5.10 8.66
C ASP A 150 7.21 6.00 9.28
N ILE A 151 6.35 6.61 8.47
CA ILE A 151 5.26 7.47 8.96
C ILE A 151 4.10 6.61 9.48
N ARG A 152 3.64 6.93 10.69
CA ARG A 152 2.56 6.24 11.39
C ARG A 152 1.31 7.10 11.44
N ASP A 153 0.14 6.46 11.50
CA ASP A 153 -1.15 7.18 11.51
C ASP A 153 -1.33 8.07 12.76
N ALA A 154 -0.54 7.83 13.81
CA ALA A 154 -0.51 8.62 15.03
C ALA A 154 0.55 9.73 15.03
N ASP A 155 1.38 9.83 14.00
CA ASP A 155 2.35 10.92 13.89
C ASP A 155 1.61 12.22 13.57
N ASN A 156 2.00 13.30 14.24
CA ASN A 156 1.53 14.65 13.93
C ASN A 156 2.40 15.29 12.84
N ASP A 157 1.93 16.43 12.32
CA ASP A 157 2.56 17.20 11.25
C ASP A 157 4.06 17.46 11.47
N ASP A 158 4.47 17.88 12.67
CA ASP A 158 5.87 18.14 13.02
C ASP A 158 6.73 16.87 12.92
N ARG A 159 6.21 15.75 13.42
CA ARG A 159 6.91 14.46 13.40
C ARG A 159 6.99 13.89 11.99
N ILE A 160 5.95 14.06 11.17
CA ILE A 160 5.98 13.71 9.76
C ILE A 160 7.05 14.54 9.05
N LYS A 161 7.08 15.86 9.28
CA LYS A 161 8.05 16.78 8.68
C LYS A 161 9.49 16.39 9.01
N GLU A 162 9.80 16.11 10.27
CA GLU A 162 11.14 15.66 10.70
C GLU A 162 11.54 14.32 10.06
N LYS A 163 10.61 13.36 9.97
CA LYS A 163 10.86 12.06 9.33
C LYS A 163 11.15 12.19 7.85
N VAL A 164 10.35 12.97 7.12
CA VAL A 164 10.57 13.21 5.69
C VAL A 164 11.92 13.92 5.48
N LYS A 165 12.23 14.98 6.24
CA LYS A 165 13.53 15.67 6.16
C LYS A 165 14.71 14.72 6.39
N THR A 166 14.64 13.93 7.46
CA THR A 166 15.68 12.95 7.80
C THR A 166 15.83 11.90 6.71
N GLY A 167 14.71 11.40 6.18
CA GLY A 167 14.69 10.43 5.10
C GLY A 167 15.30 10.97 3.81
N LEU A 168 14.88 12.17 3.37
CA LEU A 168 15.42 12.84 2.19
C LEU A 168 16.94 13.05 2.30
N LYS A 169 17.41 13.48 3.47
CA LYS A 169 18.85 13.61 3.74
C LYS A 169 19.58 12.27 3.65
N GLY A 170 18.98 11.19 4.15
CA GLY A 170 19.55 9.84 4.12
C GLY A 170 19.72 9.26 2.71
N ILE A 171 18.93 9.73 1.75
CA ILE A 171 19.05 9.36 0.33
C ILE A 171 19.65 10.48 -0.53
N GLU A 172 20.28 11.49 0.07
CA GLU A 172 20.96 12.60 -0.63
C GLU A 172 20.06 13.35 -1.64
N VAL A 173 18.77 13.47 -1.32
CA VAL A 173 17.82 14.26 -2.10
C VAL A 173 17.80 15.69 -1.58
N ASP A 174 17.95 16.66 -2.49
CA ASP A 174 17.84 18.08 -2.15
C ASP A 174 16.48 18.40 -1.50
N GLU A 175 16.54 18.85 -0.24
CA GLU A 175 15.39 19.15 0.59
C GLU A 175 14.55 20.29 0.00
N ALA A 176 15.19 21.35 -0.48
CA ALA A 176 14.50 22.56 -0.93
C ALA A 176 13.58 22.32 -2.14
N SER A 177 14.04 21.51 -3.10
CA SER A 177 13.26 21.15 -4.30
C SER A 177 12.24 20.02 -4.10
N THR A 178 12.27 19.33 -2.96
CA THR A 178 11.51 18.08 -2.78
C THR A 178 10.53 18.15 -1.62
N LEU A 179 10.97 18.66 -0.46
CA LEU A 179 10.22 18.60 0.78
C LEU A 179 8.81 19.22 0.69
N PRO A 180 8.61 20.43 0.13
CA PRO A 180 7.28 21.05 0.11
C PRO A 180 6.23 20.21 -0.63
N PHE A 181 6.62 19.56 -1.73
CA PHE A 181 5.73 18.73 -2.54
C PHE A 181 5.35 17.43 -1.82
N ILE A 182 6.29 16.82 -1.09
CA ILE A 182 6.02 15.59 -0.33
C ILE A 182 5.17 15.88 0.91
N LEU A 183 5.43 16.98 1.61
CA LEU A 183 4.62 17.39 2.75
C LEU A 183 3.18 17.73 2.33
N GLU A 184 3.03 18.41 1.19
CA GLU A 184 1.71 18.68 0.60
C GLU A 184 0.96 17.39 0.30
N LEU A 185 1.63 16.43 -0.34
CA LEU A 185 1.04 15.12 -0.67
C LEU A 185 0.62 14.34 0.57
N LEU A 186 1.37 14.48 1.66
CA LEU A 186 1.08 13.89 2.97
C LEU A 186 0.06 14.70 3.79
N SER A 187 -0.49 15.79 3.24
CA SER A 187 -1.46 16.68 3.89
C SER A 187 -0.94 17.31 5.20
N VAL A 188 0.38 17.56 5.28
CA VAL A 188 1.02 18.23 6.42
C VAL A 188 0.77 19.73 6.35
N LYS A 189 0.30 20.34 7.43
CA LYS A 189 0.13 21.81 7.49
C LYS A 189 1.46 22.52 7.37
N ASP A 190 1.44 23.73 6.81
CA ASP A 190 2.64 24.53 6.59
C ASP A 190 3.74 23.75 5.83
N SER A 191 3.31 23.02 4.78
CA SER A 191 4.16 22.28 3.84
C SER A 191 5.21 23.19 3.19
N GLY A 192 4.90 24.49 3.08
CA GLY A 192 5.72 25.49 2.41
C GLY A 192 5.42 25.59 0.90
N ILE A 193 4.48 24.80 0.38
CA ILE A 193 4.12 24.79 -1.03
C ILE A 193 3.58 26.14 -1.51
N ASP A 194 2.80 26.82 -0.68
CA ASP A 194 2.12 28.05 -1.06
C ASP A 194 3.09 29.23 -1.21
N ALA A 195 4.22 29.20 -0.52
CA ALA A 195 5.28 30.20 -0.67
C ALA A 195 5.95 30.15 -2.06
N LEU A 196 5.82 29.03 -2.79
CA LEU A 196 6.45 28.86 -4.10
C LEU A 196 5.68 29.53 -5.24
N ASN A 197 4.44 30.00 -5.02
CA ASN A 197 3.61 30.69 -6.02
C ASN A 197 3.51 29.97 -7.38
N LEU A 198 3.45 28.63 -7.37
CA LEU A 198 3.37 27.80 -8.57
C LEU A 198 1.92 27.63 -9.05
N SER A 199 1.71 27.54 -10.36
CA SER A 199 0.43 27.10 -10.94
C SER A 199 0.10 25.66 -10.53
N PRO A 200 -1.16 25.23 -10.55
CA PRO A 200 -1.54 23.85 -10.25
C PRO A 200 -0.79 22.82 -11.10
N GLU A 201 -0.58 23.10 -12.38
CA GLU A 201 0.15 22.23 -13.31
C GLU A 201 1.62 22.14 -12.93
N ALA A 202 2.28 23.27 -12.67
CA ALA A 202 3.67 23.29 -12.22
C ALA A 202 3.86 22.60 -10.86
N ARG A 203 2.89 22.73 -9.94
CA ARG A 203 2.89 21.99 -8.66
C ARG A 203 2.83 20.48 -8.91
N LYS A 204 1.93 20.04 -9.79
CA LYS A 204 1.78 18.62 -10.15
C LYS A 204 3.07 18.07 -10.76
N ASP A 205 3.65 18.76 -11.75
CA ASP A 205 4.88 18.33 -12.43
C ASP A 205 6.03 18.20 -11.42
N LYS A 206 6.17 19.19 -10.52
CA LYS A 206 7.19 19.15 -9.46
C LYS A 206 6.95 18.04 -8.43
N THR A 207 5.71 17.71 -8.12
CA THR A 207 5.38 16.55 -7.28
C THR A 207 5.81 15.24 -7.95
N LEU A 208 5.54 15.07 -9.24
CA LEU A 208 5.98 13.89 -10.00
C LEU A 208 7.52 13.81 -10.05
N GLU A 209 8.20 14.92 -10.33
CA GLU A 209 9.66 15.01 -10.27
C GLU A 209 10.22 14.63 -8.89
N ALA A 210 9.61 15.12 -7.80
CA ALA A 210 10.01 14.82 -6.43
C ALA A 210 9.87 13.32 -6.11
N LEU A 211 8.74 12.70 -6.49
CA LEU A 211 8.49 11.27 -6.30
C LEU A 211 9.51 10.41 -7.05
N LYS A 212 9.74 10.72 -8.34
CA LYS A 212 10.73 10.05 -9.17
C LYS A 212 12.14 10.18 -8.59
N LYS A 213 12.52 11.38 -8.15
CA LYS A 213 13.83 11.66 -7.54
C LYS A 213 14.04 10.83 -6.27
N ILE A 214 13.03 10.73 -5.40
CA ILE A 214 13.09 9.89 -4.20
C ILE A 214 13.30 8.43 -4.56
N MET A 215 12.52 7.90 -5.50
CA MET A 215 12.63 6.50 -5.94
C MET A 215 14.03 6.19 -6.51
N LEU A 216 14.52 7.03 -7.42
CA LEU A 216 15.82 6.83 -8.05
C LEU A 216 16.96 6.91 -7.02
N LYS A 217 16.94 7.93 -6.17
CA LYS A 217 17.97 8.11 -5.14
C LYS A 217 17.95 7.02 -4.07
N ALA A 218 16.77 6.55 -3.67
CA ALA A 218 16.65 5.39 -2.80
C ALA A 218 17.27 4.14 -3.44
N SER A 219 17.09 3.95 -4.77
CA SER A 219 17.68 2.82 -5.50
C SER A 219 19.21 2.89 -5.63
N GLU A 220 19.80 4.09 -5.59
CA GLU A 220 21.27 4.26 -5.59
C GLU A 220 21.89 3.83 -4.25
N MET A 221 21.15 3.99 -3.14
CA MET A 221 21.61 3.59 -1.81
C MET A 221 21.60 2.08 -1.63
N ARG A 222 20.49 1.44 -2.01
CA ARG A 222 20.28 -0.01 -2.01
C ARG A 222 19.28 -0.39 -3.10
N PRO A 223 19.40 -1.57 -3.73
CA PRO A 223 18.41 -2.03 -4.69
C PRO A 223 17.00 -1.96 -4.09
N LEU A 224 16.08 -1.36 -4.85
CA LEU A 224 14.72 -1.07 -4.39
C LEU A 224 13.70 -1.90 -5.17
N VAL A 225 12.93 -2.70 -4.44
CA VAL A 225 11.72 -3.36 -4.92
C VAL A 225 10.51 -2.54 -4.49
N MET A 226 9.72 -2.08 -5.45
CA MET A 226 8.46 -1.40 -5.20
C MET A 226 7.33 -2.24 -5.79
N ALA A 227 6.49 -2.80 -4.91
CA ALA A 227 5.29 -3.54 -5.30
C ALA A 227 4.04 -2.68 -5.12
N VAL A 228 3.16 -2.65 -6.11
CA VAL A 228 1.85 -2.01 -6.06
C VAL A 228 0.79 -3.05 -6.34
N GLU A 229 0.04 -3.42 -5.32
CA GLU A 229 -1.04 -4.40 -5.46
C GLU A 229 -2.37 -3.76 -5.89
N ASP A 230 -3.14 -4.57 -6.61
CA ASP A 230 -4.52 -4.28 -6.98
C ASP A 230 -4.67 -3.00 -7.82
N LEU A 231 -3.73 -2.74 -8.73
CA LEU A 231 -3.66 -1.57 -9.61
C LEU A 231 -4.95 -1.32 -10.43
N HIS A 232 -5.78 -2.33 -10.65
CA HIS A 232 -7.14 -2.13 -11.17
C HIS A 232 -7.97 -1.06 -10.41
N TRP A 233 -7.70 -0.83 -9.11
CA TRP A 233 -8.34 0.20 -8.27
C TRP A 233 -7.52 1.50 -8.14
N VAL A 234 -6.51 1.71 -8.99
CA VAL A 234 -5.66 2.90 -8.94
C VAL A 234 -6.44 4.16 -9.28
N ASP A 235 -6.14 5.27 -8.60
CA ASP A 235 -6.62 6.59 -9.02
C ASP A 235 -5.77 7.14 -10.19
N LYS A 236 -6.35 8.02 -11.00
CA LYS A 236 -5.70 8.56 -12.20
C LYS A 236 -4.37 9.27 -11.92
N SER A 237 -4.26 9.96 -10.78
CA SER A 237 -3.05 10.69 -10.41
C SER A 237 -1.92 9.75 -10.01
N SER A 238 -2.23 8.68 -9.26
CA SER A 238 -1.27 7.61 -8.98
C SER A 238 -0.84 6.86 -10.23
N GLU A 239 -1.76 6.58 -11.15
CA GLU A 239 -1.43 5.90 -12.41
C GLU A 239 -0.39 6.71 -13.22
N GLU A 240 -0.57 8.02 -13.30
CA GLU A 240 0.38 8.91 -13.95
C GLU A 240 1.75 8.94 -13.23
N ALA A 241 1.76 8.93 -11.90
CA ALA A 241 3.00 8.82 -11.13
C ALA A 241 3.74 7.51 -11.38
N PHE A 242 3.03 6.37 -11.41
CA PHE A 242 3.64 5.08 -11.71
C PHE A 242 4.17 5.00 -13.15
N ARG A 243 3.49 5.65 -14.10
CA ARG A 243 4.00 5.79 -15.47
C ARG A 243 5.31 6.58 -15.51
N ASP A 244 5.36 7.77 -14.89
CA ASP A 244 6.58 8.59 -14.88
C ASP A 244 7.75 7.86 -14.17
N MET A 245 7.45 7.08 -13.13
CA MET A 245 8.44 6.20 -12.48
C MET A 245 8.92 5.09 -13.41
N LEU A 246 8.02 4.43 -14.15
CA LEU A 246 8.35 3.37 -15.09
C LEU A 246 9.27 3.85 -16.20
N ASP A 247 9.02 5.03 -16.76
CA ASP A 247 9.84 5.62 -17.81
C ASP A 247 11.28 5.94 -17.32
N ALA A 248 11.46 6.06 -16.01
CA ALA A 248 12.72 6.42 -15.37
C ALA A 248 13.57 5.24 -14.87
N ILE A 249 13.09 3.99 -14.95
CA ILE A 249 13.80 2.85 -14.32
C ILE A 249 15.08 2.44 -15.05
N SER A 250 15.25 2.86 -16.31
CA SER A 250 16.42 2.48 -17.10
C SER A 250 17.71 2.98 -16.44
N GLY A 251 18.67 2.08 -16.20
CA GLY A 251 19.92 2.40 -15.49
C GLY A 251 19.83 2.38 -13.96
N ALA A 252 18.63 2.26 -13.39
CA ALA A 252 18.43 2.27 -11.94
C ALA A 252 18.41 0.85 -11.35
N GLN A 253 18.74 0.73 -10.05
CA GLN A 253 18.65 -0.52 -9.31
C GLN A 253 17.23 -0.76 -8.78
N LEU A 254 16.27 -0.79 -9.71
CA LEU A 254 14.84 -0.79 -9.43
C LEU A 254 14.14 -2.03 -10.00
N LEU A 255 13.31 -2.66 -9.17
CA LEU A 255 12.31 -3.65 -9.61
C LEU A 255 10.92 -3.15 -9.23
N LEU A 256 10.13 -2.77 -10.23
CA LEU A 256 8.73 -2.42 -10.06
C LEU A 256 7.86 -3.65 -10.29
N ILE A 257 6.90 -3.91 -9.40
CA ILE A 257 5.95 -5.02 -9.56
C ILE A 257 4.52 -4.49 -9.41
N PHE A 258 3.68 -4.73 -10.39
CA PHE A 258 2.28 -4.35 -10.38
C PHE A 258 1.40 -5.59 -10.38
N THR A 259 0.34 -5.61 -9.58
CA THR A 259 -0.68 -6.67 -9.65
C THR A 259 -2.03 -6.09 -10.06
N TYR A 260 -2.74 -6.75 -10.95
CA TYR A 260 -4.07 -6.31 -11.40
C TYR A 260 -4.88 -7.46 -11.98
N ARG A 261 -6.15 -7.18 -12.26
CA ARG A 261 -7.06 -8.12 -12.90
C ARG A 261 -7.05 -7.94 -14.43
N PRO A 262 -7.38 -8.98 -15.21
CA PRO A 262 -7.29 -8.93 -16.67
C PRO A 262 -8.13 -7.83 -17.33
N GLU A 263 -9.22 -7.39 -16.70
CA GLU A 263 -10.09 -6.33 -17.20
C GLU A 263 -9.47 -4.92 -17.11
N PHE A 264 -8.40 -4.76 -16.34
CA PHE A 264 -7.74 -3.46 -16.19
C PHE A 264 -6.75 -3.21 -17.33
N VAL A 265 -6.94 -2.08 -17.99
CA VAL A 265 -6.05 -1.58 -19.04
C VAL A 265 -5.23 -0.44 -18.45
N HIS A 266 -3.96 -0.70 -18.16
CA HIS A 266 -3.02 0.33 -17.76
C HIS A 266 -2.63 1.19 -18.96
N THR A 267 -2.10 2.37 -18.68
CA THR A 267 -1.79 3.39 -19.70
C THR A 267 -0.31 3.45 -20.14
N TRP A 268 0.52 2.52 -19.70
CA TRP A 268 1.92 2.35 -20.12
C TRP A 268 2.12 1.03 -20.87
N GLY A 269 2.89 1.03 -21.97
CA GLY A 269 3.08 -0.17 -22.81
C GLY A 269 2.91 0.16 -24.29
#